data_AF-A0A954FWE9-F1
#
_entry.id   AF-A0A954FWE9-F1
#
_cell.length_a   1.000
_cell.length_b   1.000
_cell.length_c   1.000
_cell.angle_alpha   90.00
_cell.angle_beta   90.00
_cell.angle_gamma   90.00
#
_symmetry.space_group_name_H-M   'P 1'
#
loop_
_entity.id
_entity.type
_entity.pdbx_description
1 polymer ?
#
loop_
_entity_poly.entity_id
_entity_poly.type
_entity_poly.pdbx_seq_one_letter_code
_entity_poly.pdbx_strand_id
1 'polypeptide(L)'
;MPEPQANTQPEIPIIVLSGPTASGKTTIVNRLMQESPVKLVKAISATTRPRRKGEVDGEDYYFLTQEEFEERRKNNEFLECEQVHGLGYWYGTLKSEVDRAAKEGGWPFLEIDVQGTLKLKEQFPQAITLFVRTSSDEEYEKRIRSRGTESEEVIEKRLATIRKELEQAKHYSHVIINDELERAVTEIGTILKQREQEINVGRI
;
A
#
# COMPACT_ATOMS: atom_id res chain seq x y z
N MET A 1 34.86 6.00 -12.10
CA MET A 1 33.71 5.89 -11.18
C MET A 1 32.52 6.42 -11.95
N PRO A 2 31.50 5.61 -12.28
CA PRO A 2 30.32 6.19 -12.92
C PRO A 2 29.49 6.90 -11.85
N GLU A 3 29.17 8.17 -12.14
CA GLU A 3 28.27 9.03 -11.37
C GLU A 3 26.88 8.39 -11.28
N PRO A 4 26.12 8.57 -10.18
CA PRO A 4 24.72 8.17 -10.14
C PRO A 4 23.96 9.00 -11.17
N GLN A 5 23.55 8.36 -12.26
CA GLN A 5 22.70 8.98 -13.28
C GLN A 5 21.41 9.42 -12.60
N ALA A 6 21.23 10.73 -12.45
CA ALA A 6 19.98 11.32 -12.03
C ALA A 6 18.90 10.89 -13.04
N ASN A 7 17.92 10.13 -12.57
CA ASN A 7 16.86 9.56 -13.37
C ASN A 7 15.95 10.71 -13.85
N THR A 8 16.02 11.08 -15.13
CA THR A 8 15.36 12.25 -15.73
C THR A 8 13.95 11.97 -16.26
N GLN A 9 13.21 11.07 -15.61
CA GLN A 9 11.76 11.01 -15.81
C GLN A 9 11.07 11.98 -14.86
N PRO A 10 10.05 12.75 -15.28
CA PRO A 10 9.24 13.50 -14.33
C PRO A 10 8.65 12.51 -13.33
N GLU A 11 9.07 12.61 -12.06
CA GLU A 11 8.68 11.64 -11.04
C GLU A 11 7.15 11.60 -10.92
N ILE A 12 6.57 10.51 -11.40
CA ILE A 12 5.15 10.26 -11.22
C ILE A 12 4.95 9.95 -9.73
N PRO A 13 4.02 10.62 -9.05
CA PRO A 13 3.81 10.41 -7.63
C PRO A 13 3.50 8.95 -7.33
N ILE A 14 4.20 8.39 -6.34
CA ILE A 14 3.89 7.08 -5.78
C ILE A 14 2.95 7.27 -4.60
N ILE A 15 1.81 6.59 -4.63
CA ILE A 15 0.77 6.69 -3.59
C ILE A 15 0.82 5.38 -2.84
N VAL A 16 0.95 5.47 -1.53
CA VAL A 16 0.97 4.30 -0.66
C VAL A 16 -0.13 4.43 0.35
N LEU A 17 -1.07 3.48 0.35
CA LEU A 17 -2.11 3.38 1.34
C LEU A 17 -1.85 2.17 2.21
N SER A 18 -1.68 2.42 3.50
CA SER A 18 -1.47 1.38 4.50
C SER A 18 -2.21 1.72 5.79
N GLY A 19 -2.04 0.90 6.81
CA GLY A 19 -2.69 1.05 8.10
C GLY A 19 -3.13 -0.30 8.64
N PRO A 20 -3.71 -0.33 9.85
CA PRO A 20 -3.91 -1.59 10.54
C PRO A 20 -4.89 -2.52 9.82
N THR A 21 -4.84 -3.81 10.15
CA THR A 21 -5.91 -4.73 9.71
C THR A 21 -7.28 -4.21 10.17
N ALA A 22 -8.34 -4.49 9.40
CA ALA A 22 -9.70 -4.00 9.63
C ALA A 22 -9.94 -2.47 9.53
N SER A 23 -8.96 -1.67 9.07
CA SER A 23 -9.18 -0.23 8.83
C SER A 23 -9.99 0.11 7.56
N GLY A 24 -10.30 -0.87 6.70
CA GLY A 24 -11.12 -0.70 5.50
C GLY A 24 -10.37 -0.25 4.23
N LYS A 25 -9.04 -0.41 4.21
CA LYS A 25 -8.15 -0.07 3.09
C LYS A 25 -8.67 -0.54 1.73
N THR A 26 -8.91 -1.83 1.56
CA THR A 26 -9.33 -2.43 0.29
C THR A 26 -10.59 -1.79 -0.27
N THR A 27 -11.57 -1.44 0.59
CA THR A 27 -12.79 -0.75 0.18
C THR A 27 -12.50 0.66 -0.33
N ILE A 28 -11.63 1.41 0.36
CA ILE A 28 -11.17 2.74 -0.09
C ILE A 28 -10.44 2.64 -1.43
N VAL A 29 -9.50 1.68 -1.57
CA VAL A 29 -8.74 1.48 -2.81
C VAL A 29 -9.68 1.21 -3.97
N ASN A 30 -10.63 0.28 -3.81
CA ASN A 30 -11.59 -0.05 -4.86
C ASN A 30 -12.42 1.16 -5.29
N ARG A 31 -12.83 2.02 -4.35
CA ARG A 31 -13.58 3.24 -4.68
C ARG A 31 -12.70 4.27 -5.40
N LEU A 32 -11.47 4.48 -4.93
CA LEU A 32 -10.53 5.40 -5.56
C LEU A 32 -10.13 4.97 -6.98
N MET A 33 -10.01 3.67 -7.26
CA MET A 33 -9.75 3.19 -8.62
C MET A 33 -10.86 3.57 -9.62
N GLN A 34 -12.08 3.81 -9.14
CA GLN A 34 -13.23 4.17 -9.98
C GLN A 34 -13.43 5.69 -10.10
N GLU A 35 -13.11 6.44 -9.04
CA GLU A 35 -13.58 7.83 -8.87
C GLU A 35 -12.49 8.84 -8.50
N SER A 36 -11.25 8.41 -8.42
CA SER A 36 -10.15 9.32 -8.14
C SER A 36 -10.12 10.47 -9.16
N PRO A 37 -9.90 11.72 -8.71
CA PRO A 37 -9.77 12.86 -9.60
C PRO A 37 -8.51 12.80 -10.46
N VAL A 38 -7.53 11.95 -10.09
CA VAL A 38 -6.34 11.64 -10.87
C VAL A 38 -6.38 10.19 -11.34
N LYS A 39 -5.76 9.89 -12.49
CA LYS A 39 -5.68 8.51 -12.98
C LYS A 39 -4.76 7.69 -12.07
N LEU A 40 -5.32 6.68 -11.42
CA LEU A 40 -4.58 5.73 -10.57
C LEU A 40 -4.42 4.39 -11.26
N VAL A 41 -3.31 3.71 -10.98
CA VAL A 41 -3.07 2.34 -11.41
C VAL A 41 -2.68 1.53 -10.19
N LYS A 42 -3.55 0.60 -9.78
CA LYS A 42 -3.29 -0.29 -8.66
C LYS A 42 -2.08 -1.18 -8.98
N ALA A 43 -1.07 -1.15 -8.11
CA ALA A 43 0.09 -2.03 -8.19
C ALA A 43 -0.30 -3.44 -7.71
N ILE A 44 0.21 -4.44 -8.42
CA ILE A 44 0.01 -5.85 -8.09
C ILE A 44 1.25 -6.33 -7.34
N SER A 45 1.06 -6.79 -6.10
CA SER A 45 2.15 -7.33 -5.30
C SER A 45 2.54 -8.73 -5.77
N ALA A 46 3.81 -9.09 -5.64
CA ALA A 46 4.26 -10.46 -5.76
C ALA A 46 4.21 -11.18 -4.40
N THR A 47 3.98 -12.48 -4.41
CA THR A 47 4.05 -13.31 -3.20
C THR A 47 4.57 -14.70 -3.48
N THR A 48 5.25 -15.30 -2.48
CA THR A 48 5.59 -16.74 -2.49
C THR A 48 4.52 -17.64 -1.86
N ARG A 49 3.41 -17.05 -1.41
CA ARG A 49 2.27 -17.82 -0.90
C ARG A 49 1.62 -18.60 -2.06
N PRO A 50 1.22 -19.87 -1.85
CA PRO A 50 0.38 -20.57 -2.81
C PRO A 50 -0.92 -19.82 -3.09
N ARG A 51 -1.28 -19.74 -4.37
CA ARG A 51 -2.55 -19.18 -4.85
C ARG A 51 -3.75 -19.88 -4.20
N ARG A 52 -4.70 -19.12 -3.66
CA ARG A 52 -5.98 -19.62 -3.13
C ARG A 52 -6.98 -19.83 -4.27
N LYS A 53 -8.02 -20.62 -3.99
CA LYS A 53 -9.12 -20.84 -4.93
C LYS A 53 -9.80 -19.50 -5.26
N GLY A 54 -9.84 -19.15 -6.54
CA GLY A 54 -10.46 -17.92 -7.04
C GLY A 54 -9.49 -16.75 -7.25
N GLU A 55 -8.25 -16.84 -6.77
CA GLU A 55 -7.22 -15.84 -7.08
C GLU A 55 -6.66 -16.08 -8.50
N VAL A 56 -6.35 -15.00 -9.21
CA VAL A 56 -5.82 -14.96 -10.57
C VAL A 56 -4.40 -14.37 -10.55
N ASP A 57 -3.48 -15.07 -11.22
CA ASP A 57 -2.09 -14.63 -11.34
C ASP A 57 -1.97 -13.42 -12.27
N GLY A 58 -1.24 -12.40 -11.85
CA GLY A 58 -1.14 -11.13 -12.57
C GLY A 58 -2.37 -10.23 -12.46
N GLU A 59 -3.32 -10.55 -11.57
CA GLU A 59 -4.44 -9.68 -11.20
C GLU A 59 -4.51 -9.47 -9.68
N ASP A 60 -4.60 -10.56 -8.90
CA ASP A 60 -4.61 -10.49 -7.44
C ASP A 60 -3.19 -10.34 -6.87
N TYR A 61 -2.29 -11.19 -7.37
CA TYR A 61 -0.86 -11.19 -7.06
C TYR A 61 -0.06 -11.74 -8.23
N TYR A 62 1.24 -11.45 -8.27
CA TYR A 62 2.20 -12.31 -8.97
C TYR A 62 2.61 -13.45 -8.05
N PHE A 63 2.13 -14.66 -8.34
CA PHE A 63 2.43 -15.85 -7.55
C PHE A 63 3.78 -16.45 -7.99
N LEU A 64 4.83 -16.10 -7.26
CA LEU A 64 6.20 -16.53 -7.53
C LEU A 64 6.57 -17.76 -6.70
N THR A 65 7.45 -18.59 -7.24
CA THR A 65 8.21 -19.57 -6.43
C THR A 65 9.18 -18.87 -5.48
N GLN A 66 9.70 -19.60 -4.49
CA GLN A 66 10.72 -19.01 -3.60
C GLN A 66 12.01 -18.66 -4.37
N GLU A 67 12.38 -19.50 -5.33
CA GLU A 67 13.54 -19.34 -6.19
C GLU A 67 13.43 -18.08 -7.05
N GLU A 68 12.28 -17.89 -7.72
CA GLU A 68 12.02 -16.69 -8.53
C GLU A 68 11.99 -15.43 -7.68
N PHE A 69 11.37 -15.46 -6.50
CA PHE A 69 11.34 -14.30 -5.61
C PHE A 69 12.75 -13.91 -5.17
N GLU A 70 13.57 -14.89 -4.78
CA GLU A 70 14.95 -14.65 -4.35
C GLU A 70 15.84 -14.17 -5.50
N GLU A 71 15.64 -14.67 -6.72
CA GLU A 71 16.33 -14.18 -7.92
C GLU A 71 16.01 -12.70 -8.17
N ARG A 72 14.72 -12.34 -8.18
CA ARG A 72 14.28 -10.95 -8.33
C ARG A 72 14.80 -10.03 -7.23
N ARG A 73 14.90 -10.54 -6.00
CA ARG A 73 15.49 -9.82 -4.86
C ARG A 73 16.98 -9.56 -5.09
N LYS A 74 17.74 -10.56 -5.56
CA LYS A 74 19.17 -10.41 -5.93
C LYS A 74 19.37 -9.42 -7.07
N ASN A 75 18.42 -9.39 -8.01
CA ASN A 75 18.43 -8.47 -9.14
C ASN A 75 17.92 -7.06 -8.79
N ASN A 76 17.57 -6.79 -7.52
CA ASN A 76 17.05 -5.49 -7.08
C ASN A 76 15.77 -5.06 -7.83
N GLU A 77 14.89 -6.00 -8.13
CA GLU A 77 13.64 -5.75 -8.89
C GLU A 77 12.46 -5.29 -8.02
N PHE A 78 12.58 -5.41 -6.69
CA PHE A 78 11.55 -4.99 -5.74
C PHE A 78 11.74 -3.54 -5.31
N LEU A 79 10.62 -2.80 -5.25
CA LEU A 79 10.53 -1.49 -4.61
C LEU A 79 10.63 -1.64 -3.09
N GLU A 80 9.89 -2.60 -2.57
CA GLU A 80 9.93 -3.08 -1.19
C GLU A 80 9.59 -4.58 -1.19
N CYS A 81 10.12 -5.30 -0.21
CA CYS A 81 9.69 -6.66 0.05
C CYS A 81 9.98 -7.05 1.50
N GLU A 82 9.16 -7.97 2.02
CA GLU A 82 9.37 -8.56 3.31
C GLU A 82 8.71 -9.92 3.49
N GLN A 83 9.22 -10.65 4.47
CA GLN A 83 8.63 -11.90 4.90
C GLN A 83 7.56 -11.60 5.95
N VAL A 84 6.33 -12.02 5.67
CA VAL A 84 5.24 -11.90 6.65
C VAL A 84 5.48 -12.89 7.79
N HIS A 85 5.63 -12.36 9.00
CA HIS A 85 5.99 -13.12 10.19
C HIS A 85 5.03 -14.30 10.44
N GLY A 86 5.60 -15.47 10.71
CA GLY A 86 4.88 -16.67 11.18
C GLY A 86 4.46 -17.68 10.12
N LEU A 87 4.52 -17.35 8.82
CA LEU A 87 4.11 -18.25 7.73
C LEU A 87 5.21 -18.55 6.70
N GLY A 88 6.33 -17.82 6.73
CA GLY A 88 7.47 -18.02 5.83
C GLY A 88 7.29 -17.48 4.42
N TYR A 89 6.12 -16.89 4.10
CA TYR A 89 5.83 -16.32 2.79
C TYR A 89 6.36 -14.89 2.67
N TRP A 90 6.87 -14.58 1.49
CA TRP A 90 7.33 -13.26 1.11
C TRP A 90 6.25 -12.52 0.34
N TYR A 91 6.23 -11.22 0.51
CA TYR A 91 5.41 -10.28 -0.24
C TYR A 91 6.30 -9.10 -0.66
N GLY A 92 5.98 -8.48 -1.79
CA GLY A 92 6.67 -7.27 -2.21
C GLY A 92 6.10 -6.69 -3.48
N THR A 93 6.42 -5.43 -3.73
CA THR A 93 5.97 -4.70 -4.90
C THR A 93 7.10 -4.57 -5.92
N LEU A 94 6.87 -4.97 -7.17
CA LEU A 94 7.89 -4.90 -8.23
C LEU A 94 8.06 -3.45 -8.73
N LYS A 95 9.29 -3.06 -9.05
CA LYS A 95 9.58 -1.76 -9.70
C LYS A 95 8.87 -1.61 -11.05
N SER A 96 8.68 -2.74 -11.76
CA SER A 96 7.94 -2.76 -13.02
C SER A 96 6.49 -2.28 -12.90
N GLU A 97 5.88 -2.32 -11.71
CA GLU A 97 4.53 -1.81 -11.50
C GLU A 97 4.48 -0.27 -11.51
N VAL A 98 5.56 0.38 -11.08
CA VAL A 98 5.72 1.83 -11.23
C VAL A 98 5.85 2.19 -12.72
N ASP A 99 6.66 1.43 -13.47
CA ASP A 99 6.82 1.62 -14.91
C ASP A 99 5.51 1.35 -15.68
N ARG A 100 4.73 0.35 -15.23
CA ARG A 100 3.43 0.03 -15.81
C ARG A 100 2.44 1.16 -15.61
N ALA A 101 2.32 1.66 -14.38
CA ALA A 101 1.48 2.82 -14.08
C ALA A 101 1.86 4.04 -14.93
N ALA A 102 3.16 4.29 -15.07
CA ALA A 102 3.70 5.36 -15.90
C ALA A 102 3.30 5.22 -17.38
N LYS A 103 3.43 4.02 -17.96
CA LYS A 103 3.04 3.73 -19.35
C LYS A 103 1.54 3.86 -19.58
N GLU A 104 0.74 3.55 -18.56
CA GLU A 104 -0.70 3.76 -18.58
C GLU A 104 -1.09 5.24 -18.36
N GLY A 105 -0.13 6.13 -18.09
CA GLY A 105 -0.38 7.55 -17.84
C GLY A 105 -1.08 7.82 -16.51
N GLY A 106 -0.89 6.94 -15.52
CA GLY A 106 -1.48 7.06 -14.19
C GLY A 106 -0.43 6.96 -13.08
N TRP A 107 -0.87 7.24 -11.86
CA TRP A 107 -0.01 7.21 -10.67
C TRP A 107 -0.06 5.81 -10.05
N PRO A 108 1.09 5.18 -9.74
CA PRO A 108 1.12 3.89 -9.07
C PRO A 108 0.53 4.02 -7.66
N PHE A 109 -0.46 3.17 -7.39
CA PHE A 109 -1.15 3.10 -6.11
C PHE A 109 -0.88 1.76 -5.44
N LEU A 110 -0.15 1.80 -4.33
CA LEU A 110 0.30 0.63 -3.57
C LEU A 110 -0.56 0.45 -2.31
N GLU A 111 -1.17 -0.72 -2.18
CA GLU A 111 -1.84 -1.17 -0.95
C GLU A 111 -0.91 -2.17 -0.24
N ILE A 112 0.01 -1.67 0.57
CA ILE A 112 1.00 -2.48 1.31
C ILE A 112 0.86 -2.28 2.82
N ASP A 113 1.60 -3.05 3.61
CA ASP A 113 1.53 -2.95 5.06
C ASP A 113 2.36 -1.77 5.62
N VAL A 114 2.32 -1.62 6.94
CA VAL A 114 3.00 -0.52 7.63
C VAL A 114 4.53 -0.63 7.53
N GLN A 115 5.09 -1.83 7.64
CA GLN A 115 6.54 -2.07 7.55
C GLN A 115 7.06 -1.80 6.14
N GLY A 116 6.40 -2.37 5.12
CA GLY A 116 6.72 -2.11 3.71
C GLY A 116 6.66 -0.63 3.36
N THR A 117 5.66 0.11 3.87
CA THR A 117 5.55 1.55 3.63
C THR A 117 6.71 2.35 4.24
N LEU A 118 7.16 2.01 5.45
CA LEU A 118 8.28 2.71 6.10
C LEU A 118 9.58 2.50 5.31
N LYS A 119 9.85 1.27 4.84
CA LYS A 119 11.01 0.96 3.98
C LYS A 119 10.92 1.68 2.64
N LEU A 120 9.73 1.74 2.04
CA LEU A 120 9.52 2.48 0.81
C LEU A 120 9.81 3.96 0.99
N LYS A 121 9.39 4.55 2.11
CA LYS A 121 9.63 5.98 2.41
C LYS A 121 11.10 6.33 2.55
N GLU A 122 11.96 5.41 2.99
CA GLU A 122 13.41 5.61 3.01
C GLU A 122 14.00 5.78 1.60
N GLN A 123 13.44 5.06 0.61
CA GLN A 123 13.87 5.10 -0.78
C GLN A 123 13.15 6.20 -1.59
N PHE A 124 11.90 6.50 -1.25
CA PHE A 124 11.03 7.46 -1.93
C PHE A 124 10.41 8.43 -0.93
N PRO A 125 11.19 9.37 -0.37
CA PRO A 125 10.72 10.32 0.64
C PRO A 125 9.58 11.23 0.15
N GLN A 126 9.42 11.38 -1.16
CA GLN A 126 8.39 12.14 -1.86
C GLN A 126 7.07 11.37 -2.09
N ALA A 127 7.01 10.09 -1.71
CA ALA A 127 5.80 9.29 -1.85
C ALA A 127 4.66 9.84 -0.97
N ILE A 128 3.44 9.84 -1.51
CA ILE A 128 2.24 10.23 -0.76
C ILE A 128 1.80 9.04 0.08
N THR A 129 2.19 9.06 1.35
CA THR A 129 1.86 8.00 2.32
C THR A 129 0.59 8.34 3.10
N LEU A 130 -0.43 7.48 2.95
CA LEU A 130 -1.76 7.60 3.55
C LEU A 130 -1.97 6.50 4.59
N PHE A 131 -2.06 6.87 5.87
CA PHE A 131 -2.34 5.93 6.96
C PHE A 131 -3.83 5.89 7.27
N VAL A 132 -4.50 4.80 6.94
CA VAL A 132 -5.94 4.63 7.19
C VAL A 132 -6.16 3.99 8.56
N ARG A 133 -6.95 4.66 9.41
CA ARG A 133 -7.36 4.16 10.71
C ARG A 133 -8.86 4.33 11.00
N THR A 134 -9.37 3.66 12.02
CA THR A 134 -10.69 3.96 12.58
C THR A 134 -10.60 5.14 13.55
N SER A 135 -11.75 5.70 13.94
CA SER A 135 -11.84 6.73 14.98
C SER A 135 -11.37 6.26 16.35
N SER A 136 -11.58 4.98 16.70
CA SER A 136 -11.22 4.44 18.01
C SER A 136 -10.82 2.96 18.00
N ASP A 137 -10.18 2.53 19.10
CA ASP A 137 -9.79 1.13 19.35
C ASP A 137 -11.02 0.21 19.43
N GLU A 138 -12.12 0.69 20.02
CA GLU A 138 -13.38 -0.07 20.14
C GLU A 138 -13.96 -0.40 18.77
N GLU A 139 -13.79 0.50 17.78
CA GLU A 139 -14.27 0.26 16.42
C GLU A 139 -13.42 -0.80 15.70
N TYR A 140 -12.12 -0.89 15.97
CA TYR A 140 -11.29 -2.01 15.50
C TYR A 140 -11.76 -3.33 16.10
N GLU A 141 -11.98 -3.37 17.41
CA GLU A 141 -12.44 -4.56 18.11
C GLU A 141 -13.80 -5.03 17.57
N LYS A 142 -14.75 -4.12 17.42
CA LYS A 142 -16.06 -4.41 16.84
C LYS A 142 -15.95 -5.02 15.44
N ARG A 143 -15.10 -4.46 14.56
CA ARG A 143 -14.89 -4.95 13.18
C ARG A 143 -14.17 -6.30 13.11
N ILE A 144 -13.28 -6.59 14.05
CA ILE A 144 -12.64 -7.92 14.15
C ILE A 144 -13.67 -8.94 14.61
N ARG A 145 -14.38 -8.64 15.71
CA ARG A 145 -15.36 -9.52 16.32
C ARG A 145 -16.55 -9.80 15.41
N SER A 146 -16.97 -8.85 14.57
CA SER A 146 -18.08 -9.03 13.64
C SER A 146 -17.84 -10.14 12.60
N ARG A 147 -16.59 -10.58 12.39
CA ARG A 147 -16.27 -11.71 11.51
C ARG A 147 -16.60 -13.06 12.15
N GLY A 148 -16.72 -13.13 13.49
CA GLY A 148 -17.32 -14.26 14.23
C GLY A 148 -16.57 -15.60 14.18
N THR A 149 -15.36 -15.66 13.63
CA THR A 149 -14.66 -16.94 13.33
C THR A 149 -13.35 -17.15 14.10
N GLU A 150 -12.93 -16.18 14.93
CA GLU A 150 -11.62 -16.20 15.60
C GLU A 150 -11.79 -16.40 17.11
N SER A 151 -10.84 -17.10 17.76
CA SER A 151 -10.82 -17.26 19.21
C SER A 151 -10.40 -15.96 19.92
N GLU A 152 -10.75 -15.83 21.19
CA GLU A 152 -10.39 -14.64 21.99
C GLU A 152 -8.88 -14.36 21.98
N GLU A 153 -8.06 -15.39 22.12
CA GLU A 153 -6.59 -15.27 22.07
C GLU A 153 -6.09 -14.70 20.74
N VAL A 154 -6.73 -15.05 19.61
CA VAL A 154 -6.39 -14.51 18.29
C VAL A 154 -6.82 -13.05 18.18
N ILE A 155 -8.00 -12.71 18.71
CA ILE A 155 -8.51 -11.33 18.72
C ILE A 155 -7.57 -10.41 19.51
N GLU A 156 -7.17 -10.81 20.72
CA GLU A 156 -6.23 -10.04 21.55
C GLU A 156 -4.88 -9.83 20.86
N LYS A 157 -4.32 -10.87 20.22
CA LYS A 157 -3.08 -10.75 19.45
C LYS A 157 -3.21 -9.75 18.30
N ARG A 158 -4.34 -9.78 17.57
CA ARG A 158 -4.60 -8.83 16.48
C ARG A 158 -4.74 -7.40 16.99
N LEU A 159 -5.45 -7.20 18.10
CA LEU A 159 -5.58 -5.88 18.73
C LEU A 159 -4.22 -5.34 19.21
N ALA A 160 -3.38 -6.20 19.79
CA ALA A 160 -2.02 -5.83 20.17
C ALA A 160 -1.15 -5.41 18.95
N THR A 161 -1.28 -6.11 17.82
CA THR A 161 -0.63 -5.74 16.56
C THR A 161 -1.13 -4.39 16.06
N ILE A 162 -2.45 -4.15 16.07
CA ILE A 162 -3.05 -2.88 15.64
C ILE A 162 -2.49 -1.72 16.45
N ARG A 163 -2.39 -1.84 17.78
CA ARG A 163 -1.82 -0.76 18.62
C ARG A 163 -0.40 -0.40 18.22
N LYS A 164 0.45 -1.39 17.93
CA LYS A 164 1.81 -1.15 17.43
C LYS A 164 1.84 -0.49 16.06
N GLU A 165 0.93 -0.88 15.17
CA GLU A 165 0.78 -0.27 13.85
C GLU A 165 0.29 1.19 13.94
N LEU A 166 -0.64 1.48 14.86
CA LEU A 166 -1.15 2.85 15.11
C LEU A 166 -0.04 3.82 15.54
N GLU A 167 0.94 3.37 16.31
CA GLU A 167 2.10 4.18 16.69
C GLU A 167 2.92 4.66 15.48
N GLN A 168 2.85 3.95 14.36
CA GLN A 168 3.59 4.29 13.15
C GLN A 168 2.92 5.41 12.34
N ALA A 169 1.68 5.80 12.65
CA ALA A 169 0.94 6.85 11.94
C ALA A 169 1.72 8.18 11.86
N LYS A 170 2.55 8.49 12.86
CA LYS A 170 3.42 9.68 12.90
C LYS A 170 4.45 9.76 11.76
N HIS A 171 4.73 8.63 11.10
CA HIS A 171 5.67 8.57 9.98
C HIS A 171 5.01 8.79 8.62
N TYR A 172 3.69 8.96 8.57
CA TYR A 172 2.93 9.13 7.33
C TYR A 172 2.74 10.61 7.01
N SER A 173 2.55 10.89 5.72
CA SER A 173 2.28 12.25 5.25
C SER A 173 0.85 12.68 5.59
N HIS A 174 -0.09 11.72 5.57
CA HIS A 174 -1.49 11.96 5.92
C HIS A 174 -2.05 10.79 6.75
N VAL A 175 -2.96 11.11 7.67
CA VAL A 175 -3.71 10.14 8.47
C VAL A 175 -5.19 10.30 8.15
N ILE A 176 -5.82 9.24 7.64
CA ILE A 176 -7.21 9.23 7.16
C ILE A 176 -8.08 8.43 8.13
N ILE A 177 -9.20 9.02 8.58
CA ILE A 177 -10.13 8.36 9.51
C ILE A 177 -11.32 7.76 8.75
N ASN A 178 -11.37 6.44 8.66
CA ASN A 178 -12.36 5.68 7.90
C ASN A 178 -13.52 5.16 8.78
N ASP A 179 -14.35 6.09 9.26
CA ASP A 179 -15.66 5.76 9.85
C ASP A 179 -16.79 5.82 8.81
N GLU A 180 -16.65 6.74 7.85
CA GLU A 180 -17.54 6.91 6.70
C GLU A 180 -16.70 6.86 5.43
N LEU A 181 -17.01 5.88 4.57
CA LEU A 181 -16.24 5.60 3.36
C LEU A 181 -16.16 6.83 2.44
N GLU A 182 -17.28 7.51 2.21
CA GLU A 182 -17.36 8.67 1.31
C GLU A 182 -16.47 9.82 1.79
N ARG A 183 -16.43 10.06 3.11
CA ARG A 183 -15.56 11.07 3.71
C ARG A 183 -14.09 10.73 3.47
N ALA A 184 -13.68 9.49 3.75
CA ALA A 184 -12.29 9.05 3.56
C ALA A 184 -11.85 9.11 2.08
N VAL A 185 -12.72 8.70 1.15
CA VAL A 185 -12.44 8.75 -0.30
C VAL A 185 -12.34 10.20 -0.79
N THR A 186 -13.23 11.08 -0.33
CA THR A 186 -13.21 12.51 -0.68
C THR A 186 -11.96 13.21 -0.17
N GLU A 187 -11.55 12.90 1.07
CA GLU A 187 -10.33 13.44 1.67
C GLU A 187 -9.09 13.03 0.88
N ILE A 188 -8.96 11.73 0.56
CA ILE A 188 -7.84 11.23 -0.25
C ILE A 188 -7.87 11.86 -1.66
N GLY A 189 -9.04 11.92 -2.31
CA GLY A 189 -9.16 12.56 -3.61
C GLY A 189 -8.72 14.03 -3.61
N THR A 190 -9.02 14.77 -2.53
CA THR A 190 -8.59 16.16 -2.37
C THR A 190 -7.07 16.27 -2.27
N ILE A 191 -6.43 15.40 -1.47
CA ILE A 191 -4.96 15.33 -1.35
C ILE A 191 -4.32 15.06 -2.72
N LEU A 192 -4.83 14.08 -3.47
CA LEU A 192 -4.29 13.72 -4.77
C LEU A 192 -4.44 14.85 -5.79
N LYS A 193 -5.59 15.52 -5.80
CA LYS A 193 -5.86 16.66 -6.69
C LYS A 193 -4.94 17.84 -6.38
N GLN A 194 -4.72 18.14 -5.10
CA GLN A 194 -3.79 19.20 -4.69
C GLN A 194 -2.38 18.87 -5.18
N ARG A 195 -1.94 17.62 -5.02
CA ARG A 195 -0.62 17.18 -5.51
C ARG A 195 -0.48 17.34 -7.02
N GLU A 196 -1.53 17.03 -7.79
CA GLU A 196 -1.51 17.18 -9.25
C GLU A 196 -1.35 18.65 -9.65
N GLN A 197 -2.02 19.56 -8.95
CA GLN A 197 -1.90 21.00 -9.18
C GLN A 197 -0.49 21.50 -8.89
N GLU A 198 0.13 21.07 -7.78
CA GLU A 198 1.52 21.42 -7.43
C GLU A 198 2.50 20.99 -8.54
N ILE A 199 2.33 19.78 -9.07
CA ILE A 199 3.18 19.25 -10.15
C ILE A 199 3.00 20.05 -11.44
N ASN A 200 1.76 20.43 -11.76
CA ASN A 200 1.47 21.19 -12.98
C ASN A 200 1.99 22.63 -12.90
N VAL A 201 1.95 23.27 -11.72
CA VAL A 201 2.52 24.60 -11.51
C VAL A 201 4.05 24.58 -11.59
N GLY A 202 4.70 23.55 -11.04
CA GLY A 202 6.17 23.41 -11.10
C GLY A 202 6.73 23.04 -12.48
N ARG A 203 5.87 22.80 -13.48
CA ARG A 203 6.25 22.52 -14.88
C ARG A 203 6.17 23.75 -15.79
N ILE A 204 5.65 24.87 -15.30
CA ILE A 204 5.55 26.17 -16.00
C ILE A 204 6.78 27.01 -15.66
#